data_AF-A0A350R0T8-F1
#
_entry.id   AF-A0A350R0T8-F1
#
_cell.length_a   1.000
_cell.length_b   1.000
_cell.length_c   1.000
_cell.angle_alpha   90.00
_cell.angle_beta   90.00
_cell.angle_gamma   90.00
#
_symmetry.space_group_name_H-M   'P 1'
#
loop_
_entity.id
_entity.type
_entity.pdbx_description
1 polymer ?
#
loop_
_entity_poly.entity_id
_entity_poly.type
_entity_poly.pdbx_seq_one_letter_code
_entity_poly.pdbx_strand_id
1 'polypeptide(L)' 'MILSDTSILSAIDQGNIVIEPYDRSCLGTNSYDVHLSPFLACYRDEVIDARKHNQVDRFEIPEEGIVLRPGR' A
#
# COMPACT_ATOMS: atom_id res chain seq x y z
N MET A 1 8.00 -19.53 -1.12
CA MET A 1 8.91 -19.30 0.01
C MET A 1 8.53 -17.98 0.65
N ILE A 2 8.37 -17.92 1.97
CA ILE A 2 8.08 -16.67 2.70
C ILE A 2 9.38 -16.29 3.43
N LEU A 3 9.78 -15.03 3.35
CA LEU A 3 10.98 -14.53 4.02
C LEU A 3 10.69 -14.35 5.52
N SER A 4 11.60 -14.82 6.37
CA SER A 4 11.62 -14.44 7.79
C SER A 4 12.01 -12.97 7.96
N ASP A 5 11.74 -12.42 9.14
CA ASP A 5 12.23 -11.12 9.60
C ASP A 5 13.74 -10.89 9.33
N THR A 6 14.56 -11.90 9.64
CA THR A 6 16.01 -11.92 9.43
C THR A 6 16.39 -11.94 7.95
N SER A 7 15.63 -12.65 7.13
CA SER A 7 15.82 -12.68 5.68
C SER A 7 15.39 -11.36 5.03
N ILE A 8 14.30 -10.75 5.52
CA ILE A 8 13.84 -9.42 5.09
C ILE A 8 14.92 -8.38 5.40
N LEU A 9 15.45 -8.38 6.63
CA LEU A 9 16.56 -7.50 7.01
C LEU A 9 17.78 -7.66 6.11
N SER A 10 18.22 -8.89 5.88
CA SER A 10 19.37 -9.16 5.01
C SER A 10 19.14 -8.68 3.59
N ALA A 11 17.91 -8.80 3.08
CA ALA A 11 17.56 -8.32 1.75
C ALA A 11 17.50 -6.78 1.68
N ILE A 12 17.10 -6.11 2.76
CA ILE A 12 17.17 -4.64 2.88
C ILE A 12 18.64 -4.18 2.89
N ASP A 13 19.49 -4.80 3.70
CA ASP A 13 20.91 -4.47 3.81
C ASP A 13 21.65 -4.67 2.47
N GLN A 14 21.30 -5.71 1.72
CA GLN A 14 21.84 -5.97 0.38
C GLN A 14 21.26 -5.08 -0.72
N GLY A 15 20.24 -4.25 -0.43
CA GLY A 15 19.55 -3.42 -1.41
C GLY A 15 18.62 -4.19 -2.36
N ASN A 16 18.36 -5.47 -2.09
CA ASN A 16 17.40 -6.28 -2.85
C ASN A 16 15.94 -5.90 -2.53
N ILE A 17 15.72 -5.33 -1.33
CA ILE A 17 14.45 -4.75 -0.90
C ILE A 17 14.72 -3.30 -0.48
N VAL A 18 13.91 -2.36 -0.95
CA VAL A 18 13.97 -0.96 -0.52
C VAL A 18 12.64 -0.60 0.13
N ILE A 19 12.71 -0.17 1.39
CA ILE A 19 11.57 0.36 2.14
C ILE A 19 12.02 1.71 2.70
N GLU A 20 11.35 2.78 2.27
CA GLU A 20 11.69 4.14 2.70
C GLU A 20 10.41 4.95 2.94
N PRO A 21 10.18 5.44 4.17
CA PRO A 21 10.98 5.22 5.38
C PRO A 21 10.85 3.78 5.94
N TYR A 22 11.96 3.23 6.47
CA TYR A 22 11.95 1.96 7.22
C TYR A 22 11.77 2.21 8.72
N ASP A 23 10.89 1.44 9.34
CA ASP A 23 10.63 1.40 10.78
C ASP A 23 10.74 -0.05 11.27
N ARG A 24 11.69 -0.29 12.17
CA ARG A 24 11.92 -1.62 12.75
C ARG A 24 10.69 -2.16 13.47
N SER A 25 9.85 -1.30 14.05
CA SER A 25 8.66 -1.72 14.79
C SER A 25 7.57 -2.31 13.90
N CYS A 26 7.58 -2.00 12.61
CA CYS A 26 6.68 -2.55 11.60
C CYS A 26 7.13 -3.92 11.07
N LEU A 27 8.31 -4.42 11.42
CA LEU A 27 8.78 -5.73 10.97
C LEU A 27 8.21 -6.84 11.87
N GLY A 28 7.30 -7.64 11.31
CA GLY A 28 6.81 -8.89 11.91
C GLY A 28 7.72 -10.08 11.63
N THR A 29 7.34 -11.27 12.12
CA THR A 29 8.13 -12.51 12.00
C THR A 29 8.45 -12.90 10.54
N ASN A 30 7.58 -12.52 9.61
CA ASN A 30 7.71 -12.86 8.19
C ASN A 30 6.93 -11.88 7.28
N SER A 31 6.74 -10.65 7.75
CA SER A 31 5.97 -9.59 7.11
C SER A 31 6.52 -8.21 7.51
N TYR A 32 6.09 -7.18 6.79
CA TYR A 32 6.37 -5.79 7.16
C TYR A 32 5.08 -4.98 7.02
N ASP A 33 4.69 -4.28 8.07
CA ASP A 33 3.49 -3.46 8.12
C ASP A 33 3.72 -2.13 7.39
N VAL A 34 2.76 -1.74 6.54
CA VAL A 34 2.80 -0.48 5.80
C VAL A 34 1.71 0.46 6.28
N HIS A 35 1.93 1.76 6.08
CA HIS A 35 1.00 2.80 6.52
C HIS A 35 0.11 3.27 5.37
N LEU A 36 -1.14 3.63 5.69
CA LEU A 36 -2.08 4.18 4.73
C LEU A 36 -1.65 5.59 4.31
N SER A 37 -1.52 5.81 3.01
CA SER A 37 -1.30 7.13 2.41
C SER A 37 -2.55 8.01 2.58
N PRO A 38 -2.40 9.34 2.77
CA PRO A 38 -3.55 10.25 2.76
C PRO A 38 -4.20 10.34 1.37
N PHE A 39 -3.54 9.88 0.30
CA PHE A 39 -4.07 9.98 -1.06
C PHE A 39 -4.84 8.72 -1.46
N LEU A 40 -6.11 8.88 -1.83
CA LEU A 40 -6.98 7.85 -2.38
C LEU A 40 -7.38 8.17 -3.82
N ALA A 41 -7.84 7.13 -4.52
CA ALA A 41 -8.38 7.26 -5.88
C ALA A 41 -9.60 6.34 -6.04
N CYS A 42 -10.63 6.84 -6.72
CA CYS A 42 -11.85 6.09 -7.04
C CYS A 42 -12.06 6.04 -8.56
N TYR A 43 -12.41 4.89 -9.11
CA TYR A 43 -12.72 4.77 -10.54
C TYR A 43 -13.95 5.61 -10.91
N ARG A 44 -13.90 6.27 -12.07
CA ARG A 44 -15.03 7.06 -12.58
C ARG A 44 -16.16 6.18 -13.14
N ASP A 45 -15.77 5.08 -13.75
CA ASP A 45 -16.67 4.20 -14.49
C ASP A 45 -17.07 2.99 -13.64
N GLU A 46 -18.33 2.57 -13.73
CA GLU A 46 -18.82 1.35 -13.06
C GLU A 46 -18.28 0.06 -13.70
N VAL A 47 -18.04 0.11 -15.02
CA VAL A 47 -17.54 -1.02 -15.81
C VAL A 47 -16.10 -0.73 -16.23
N ILE A 48 -15.20 -1.63 -15.82
CA ILE A 48 -13.77 -1.51 -16.06
C ILE A 48 -13.35 -2.39 -17.24
N ASP A 49 -12.66 -1.80 -18.21
CA ASP A 49 -12.06 -2.53 -19.33
C ASP A 49 -10.54 -2.61 -19.13
N ALA A 50 -10.04 -3.82 -18.89
CA ALA A 50 -8.60 -4.05 -18.68
C ALA A 50 -7.72 -3.69 -19.90
N ARG A 51 -8.30 -3.52 -21.10
CA ARG A 51 -7.57 -3.09 -22.31
C ARG A 51 -7.46 -1.58 -22.44
N LYS A 52 -8.17 -0.81 -21.62
CA LYS A 52 -8.19 0.65 -21.67
C LYS A 52 -7.61 1.24 -20.39
N HIS A 53 -7.23 2.52 -20.46
CA HIS A 53 -6.85 3.27 -19.28
C HIS A 53 -8.10 3.65 -18.49
N ASN A 54 -8.22 3.11 -17.28
CA ASN A 54 -9.35 3.36 -16.38
C ASN A 54 -9.12 4.64 -15.59
N GLN A 55 -9.97 5.65 -15.83
CA GLN A 55 -9.83 6.97 -15.22
C GLN A 55 -10.22 6.92 -13.75
N VAL A 56 -9.55 7.73 -12.94
CA VAL A 56 -9.80 7.84 -11.50
C VAL A 56 -9.91 9.29 -11.06
N ASP A 57 -10.77 9.53 -10.08
CA ASP A 57 -10.78 10.77 -9.30
C ASP A 57 -9.89 10.59 -8.07
N ARG A 58 -8.87 11.46 -7.95
CA ARG A 58 -7.91 11.47 -6.84
C ARG A 58 -8.33 12.48 -5.80
N PHE A 59 -8.22 12.11 -4.54
CA PHE A 59 -8.57 12.97 -3.41
C PHE A 59 -7.77 12.57 -2.17
N GLU A 60 -7.75 13.45 -1.17
CA GLU A 60 -7.08 13.22 0.10
C GLU A 60 -8.09 12.79 1.18
N ILE A 61 -7.64 11.96 2.12
CA ILE A 61 -8.36 11.60 3.35
C ILE A 61 -8.34 12.83 4.27
N PRO A 62 -9.51 13.37 4.67
CA PRO A 62 -9.57 14.48 5.63
C PRO A 62 -9.01 14.11 7.01
N GLU A 63 -8.67 15.10 7.84
CA GLU A 63 -8.16 14.86 9.20
C GLU A 63 -9.17 14.12 10.09
N GLU A 64 -10.47 14.35 9.88
CA GLU A 64 -11.56 13.64 10.54
C GLU A 64 -11.76 12.19 10.07
N GLY A 65 -11.01 11.76 9.05
CA GLY A 65 -11.07 10.43 8.44
C GLY A 65 -12.10 10.32 7.31
N ILE A 66 -12.24 9.10 6.77
CA ILE A 66 -13.16 8.80 5.67
C ILE A 66 -13.99 7.55 5.98
N VAL A 67 -15.29 7.59 5.67
CA VAL A 67 -16.17 6.43 5.75
C VAL A 67 -16.25 5.74 4.40
N LEU A 68 -15.71 4.52 4.33
CA LEU A 68 -15.90 3.64 3.17
C LEU A 68 -17.26 2.94 3.27
N ARG A 69 -18.09 3.10 2.23
CA ARG A 69 -19.43 2.49 2.18
C ARG A 69 -19.39 1.24 1.29
N PRO A 70 -20.15 0.18 1.61
CA PRO A 70 -20.24 -0.99 0.74
C PRO A 70 -20.68 -0.62 -0.68
N GLY A 71 -20.06 -1.25 -1.69
CA GLY A 71 -20.37 -1.00 -3.11
C GLY A 71 -19.75 0.27 -3.68
N ARG A 72 -18.88 0.94 -2.91
CA ARG A 72 -18.03 2.05 -3.37
C ARG A 72 -16.56 1.77 -3.06
#